data_AF-A0A8A4TVC0-F1
#
_entry.id   AF-A0A8A4TVC0-F1
#
_cell.length_a   1.000
_cell.length_b   1.000
_cell.length_c   1.000
_cell.angle_alpha   90.00
_cell.angle_beta   90.00
_cell.angle_gamma   90.00
#
_symmetry.space_group_name_H-M   'P 1'
#
loop_
_entity.id
_entity.type
_entity.pdbx_description
1 polymer ?
#
loop_
_entity_poly.entity_id
_entity_poly.type
_entity_poly.pdbx_seq_one_letter_code
_entity_poly.pdbx_strand_id
1 'polypeptide(L)'
;MIVANRSRIPVLKGIWFYALALVMVAVLASCGRQPGYTLVAPETKVLEIDGRFIAGVEAPTPYARALPPNRRVWLWVGNRESGARTVRVHGAQPAVLNLPARSWSRHELSVTEPAATFAWEGEPLWFGEPFVLPEGTTDRPNVLLISIDTLRYDLFDSEHMPRLAASFALNGRLFERAYTTAPWTLPAHASMLTGLSPVKHGVRLPQQLLSDDAVTLAETMRDAGYYAMAFTEGNYVSGRYGLSQGFHDFVEDPPRMMEKDPEAISRLAPNMARLDRALVDSDQAPLFVFLHTYEVHCPYLPRDGRSDPEGIGMTGWLLEHEFDPPTPAQIDLLRDLYEGELAYTDGLIGPLVERLLARGDWTILLTSDHGEEFGEHGGLLHADTLYEEVMHVPFALAGAGIEPAPPSTDLVSILDIPPTIAAITKTPPRDDWEGRNLLSSEPSGATPTPHFGETFFLGPHVPAEDPRLVAVWQGQDKLIQSRKGETYGAELFRLDLDPLERQNRAESELQRRDALFLFMQAYLEGRGLDAGDVGELTPEQLEVMRSLGYAE
;
A
#
# COMPACT_ATOMS: atom_id res chain seq x y z
N MET A 1 -22.65 -25.25 46.76
CA MET A 1 -24.10 -25.23 46.58
C MET A 1 -24.65 -23.96 47.24
N ILE A 2 -24.91 -22.94 46.44
CA ILE A 2 -26.00 -21.94 46.51
C ILE A 2 -25.78 -21.06 45.27
N VAL A 3 -26.76 -21.13 44.38
CA VAL A 3 -26.90 -20.33 43.15
C VAL A 3 -27.44 -18.96 43.54
N ALA A 4 -26.88 -17.88 42.99
CA ALA A 4 -27.48 -16.55 43.05
C ALA A 4 -27.21 -15.74 41.77
N ASN A 5 -28.14 -15.91 40.84
CA ASN A 5 -28.81 -14.90 40.01
C ASN A 5 -27.98 -13.78 39.33
N ARG A 6 -27.67 -13.99 38.04
CA ARG A 6 -27.26 -12.95 37.08
C ARG A 6 -28.51 -12.24 36.54
N SER A 7 -28.85 -11.07 37.09
CA SER A 7 -29.68 -10.10 36.38
C SER A 7 -29.59 -8.74 37.04
N ARG A 8 -29.22 -7.73 36.24
CA ARG A 8 -29.17 -6.27 36.50
C ARG A 8 -27.89 -5.73 37.15
N ILE A 9 -26.91 -5.37 36.31
CA ILE A 9 -26.03 -4.23 36.55
C ILE A 9 -25.99 -3.42 35.24
N PRO A 10 -26.37 -2.13 35.24
CA PRO A 10 -26.45 -1.33 34.02
C PRO A 10 -25.06 -0.91 33.50
N VAL A 11 -24.99 -0.91 32.17
CA VAL A 11 -24.01 -0.32 31.25
C VAL A 11 -23.40 0.98 31.81
N LEU A 12 -22.15 0.93 32.28
CA LEU A 12 -21.33 2.10 32.60
C LEU A 12 -19.83 1.74 32.56
N LYS A 13 -19.36 1.15 31.46
CA LYS A 13 -17.93 0.90 31.19
C LYS A 13 -17.51 1.24 29.75
N GLY A 14 -18.03 2.34 29.20
CA GLY A 14 -17.59 2.91 27.91
C GLY A 14 -16.79 4.21 28.03
N ILE A 15 -16.43 4.66 29.24
CA ILE A 15 -15.86 6.00 29.48
C ILE A 15 -14.33 5.97 29.66
N TRP A 16 -13.71 4.80 29.85
CA TRP A 16 -12.27 4.72 30.12
C TRP A 16 -11.39 4.68 28.86
N PHE A 17 -11.92 4.33 27.69
CA PHE A 17 -11.19 4.40 26.42
C PHE A 17 -11.03 5.84 25.88
N TYR A 18 -11.96 6.75 26.23
CA TYR A 18 -11.91 8.16 25.81
C TYR A 18 -10.76 8.97 26.46
N ALA A 19 -10.17 8.47 27.55
CA ALA A 19 -9.03 9.11 28.18
C ALA A 19 -7.72 8.91 27.40
N LEU A 20 -7.58 7.84 26.59
CA LEU A 20 -6.32 7.54 25.91
C LEU A 20 -6.10 8.42 24.67
N ALA A 21 -7.17 8.70 23.90
CA ALA A 21 -7.13 9.64 22.77
C ALA A 21 -6.87 11.10 23.22
N LEU A 22 -7.35 11.49 24.41
CA LEU A 22 -7.10 12.82 24.99
C LEU A 22 -5.71 12.95 25.64
N VAL A 23 -5.14 11.86 26.17
CA VAL A 23 -3.75 11.84 26.68
C VAL A 23 -2.73 11.90 25.55
N MET A 24 -3.04 11.37 24.35
CA MET A 24 -2.19 11.48 23.15
C MET A 24 -1.98 12.94 22.71
N VAL A 25 -2.98 13.80 22.87
CA VAL A 25 -2.86 15.25 22.56
C VAL A 25 -2.08 16.00 23.64
N ALA A 26 -2.10 15.54 24.90
CA ALA A 26 -1.44 16.21 26.02
C ALA A 26 0.05 15.84 26.18
N VAL A 27 0.46 14.62 25.81
CA VAL A 27 1.87 14.18 25.94
C VAL A 27 2.77 14.82 24.88
N LEU A 28 2.25 15.05 23.66
CA LEU A 28 2.98 15.74 22.58
C LEU A 28 3.25 17.23 22.88
N ALA A 29 2.47 17.86 23.75
CA ALA A 29 2.71 19.22 24.21
C ALA A 29 3.85 19.33 25.26
N SER A 30 4.37 18.20 25.77
CA SER A 30 5.31 18.20 26.92
C SER A 30 6.74 17.73 26.62
N CYS A 31 7.02 17.15 25.45
CA CYS A 31 8.38 16.75 25.06
C CYS A 31 9.15 17.91 24.42
N GLY A 32 9.46 18.92 25.23
CA GLY A 32 10.39 19.98 24.89
C GLY A 32 11.85 19.58 25.09
N ARG A 33 12.66 19.84 24.05
CA ARG A 33 14.08 20.21 24.07
C ARG A 33 15.11 19.15 24.49
N GLN A 34 15.74 18.54 23.48
CA GLN A 34 17.17 18.21 23.54
C GLN A 34 18.00 19.35 22.91
N PRO A 35 19.08 19.85 23.55
CA PRO A 35 19.88 20.95 23.05
C PRO A 35 20.98 20.44 22.11
N GLY A 36 20.98 20.83 20.83
CA GLY A 36 22.14 20.63 19.96
C GLY A 36 21.91 20.66 18.45
N TYR A 37 20.69 20.43 17.96
CA TYR A 37 20.37 20.50 16.54
C TYR A 37 19.02 21.19 16.35
N THR A 38 18.97 22.22 15.51
CA THR A 38 17.72 22.82 15.07
C THR A 38 17.42 22.28 13.68
N LEU A 39 16.70 21.16 13.63
CA LEU A 39 15.99 20.75 12.42
C LEU A 39 14.71 21.60 12.37
N VAL A 40 14.73 22.64 11.54
CA VAL A 40 13.49 23.28 11.11
C VAL A 40 12.96 22.44 9.96
N ALA A 41 12.41 21.26 10.28
CA ALA A 41 11.49 20.62 9.35
C ALA A 41 10.20 21.43 9.46
N PRO A 42 9.78 22.14 8.40
CA PRO A 42 8.49 22.80 8.47
C PRO A 42 7.44 21.68 8.48
N GLU A 43 6.48 21.78 9.39
CA GLU A 43 5.38 20.82 9.53
C GLU A 43 4.68 20.69 8.16
N THR A 44 4.89 19.55 7.48
CA THR A 44 4.13 19.21 6.28
C THR A 44 2.68 19.08 6.71
N LYS A 45 1.84 20.03 6.30
CA LYS A 45 0.41 19.98 6.56
C LYS A 45 -0.25 19.58 5.25
N VAL A 46 -1.11 18.58 5.32
CA VAL A 46 -1.90 18.15 4.16
C VAL A 46 -3.17 19.01 4.09
N LEU A 47 -3.52 19.53 2.92
CA LEU A 47 -4.72 20.36 2.73
C LEU A 47 -5.72 19.77 1.76
N GLU A 48 -6.99 19.82 2.15
CA GLU A 48 -8.14 19.53 1.28
C GLU A 48 -8.54 20.72 0.38
N ILE A 49 -8.22 20.56 -0.89
CA ILE A 49 -8.38 21.38 -2.11
C ILE A 49 -9.50 21.04 -3.10
N ASP A 50 -10.78 21.36 -2.88
CA ASP A 50 -11.85 20.82 -3.75
C ASP A 50 -11.75 19.29 -3.88
N GLY A 51 -11.38 18.65 -2.76
CA GLY A 51 -11.10 17.22 -2.64
C GLY A 51 -9.66 16.81 -3.01
N ARG A 52 -8.83 17.68 -3.59
CA ARG A 52 -7.42 17.34 -3.84
C ARG A 52 -6.59 17.58 -2.60
N PHE A 53 -5.82 16.59 -2.18
CA PHE A 53 -4.84 16.84 -1.12
C PHE A 53 -3.51 17.17 -1.72
N ILE A 54 -2.88 18.18 -1.14
CA ILE A 54 -1.56 18.63 -1.55
C ILE A 54 -0.75 18.67 -0.27
N ALA A 55 0.35 17.92 -0.25
CA ALA A 55 1.38 18.07 0.76
C ALA A 55 1.96 19.48 0.63
N GLY A 56 1.58 20.36 1.55
CA GLY A 56 1.97 21.76 1.55
C GLY A 56 2.80 22.04 2.78
N VAL A 57 3.81 22.88 2.60
CA VAL A 57 4.58 23.41 3.71
C VAL A 57 4.02 24.79 4.03
N GLU A 58 3.56 25.01 5.26
CA GLU A 58 3.40 26.36 5.79
C GLU A 58 4.80 26.89 6.09
N ALA A 59 5.47 27.41 5.07
CA ALA A 59 6.86 27.82 5.16
C ALA A 59 6.94 29.19 5.84
N PRO A 60 7.59 29.31 7.02
CA PRO A 60 7.95 30.61 7.56
C PRO A 60 8.92 31.30 6.59
N THR A 61 8.76 32.60 6.41
CA THR A 61 9.62 33.40 5.54
C THR A 61 11.06 33.45 6.10
N PRO A 62 12.11 33.20 5.29
CA PRO A 62 12.15 32.59 3.95
C PRO A 62 12.57 31.10 3.97
N TYR A 63 11.80 30.24 3.29
CA TYR A 63 12.21 28.87 2.92
C TYR A 63 13.00 28.94 1.62
N ALA A 64 14.14 28.23 1.55
CA ALA A 64 15.05 28.26 0.41
C ALA A 64 15.50 26.83 0.07
N ARG A 65 15.24 26.38 -1.15
CA ARG A 65 15.73 25.11 -1.69
C ARG A 65 16.51 25.38 -2.96
N ALA A 66 17.71 24.78 -3.07
CA ALA A 66 18.57 24.91 -4.23
C ALA A 66 18.09 23.97 -5.35
N LEU A 67 17.76 24.52 -6.52
CA LEU A 67 17.46 23.74 -7.72
C LEU A 67 18.50 23.98 -8.83
N PRO A 68 18.78 22.96 -9.67
CA PRO A 68 19.71 23.10 -10.78
C PRO A 68 19.21 24.09 -11.85
N PRO A 69 20.11 24.87 -12.49
CA PRO A 69 19.76 25.86 -13.50
C PRO A 69 19.21 25.21 -14.78
N ASN A 70 18.49 25.99 -15.59
CA ASN A 70 17.92 25.59 -16.89
C ASN A 70 16.92 24.43 -16.80
N ARG A 71 16.24 24.29 -15.66
CA ARG A 71 15.14 23.34 -15.49
C ARG A 71 13.81 24.07 -15.46
N ARG A 72 12.77 23.43 -15.97
CA ARG A 72 11.39 23.82 -15.67
C ARG A 72 11.02 23.21 -14.33
N VAL A 73 10.28 23.95 -13.51
CA VAL A 73 9.74 23.46 -12.24
C VAL A 73 8.26 23.80 -12.16
N TRP A 74 7.48 22.93 -11.53
CA TRP A 74 6.12 23.30 -11.13
C TRP A 74 6.11 23.67 -9.65
N LEU A 75 5.32 24.70 -9.34
CA LEU A 75 5.09 25.21 -8.00
C LEU A 75 3.58 25.39 -7.81
N TRP A 76 3.03 24.79 -6.76
CA TRP A 76 1.68 25.11 -6.28
C TRP A 76 1.74 26.28 -5.32
N VAL A 77 0.98 27.34 -5.59
CA VAL A 77 0.92 28.52 -4.71
C VAL A 77 -0.53 28.87 -4.37
N GLY A 78 -0.78 29.12 -3.09
CA GLY A 78 -2.11 29.45 -2.56
C GLY A 78 -2.19 30.80 -1.88
N ASN A 79 -3.22 31.56 -2.21
CA ASN A 79 -3.62 32.78 -1.51
C ASN A 79 -4.92 32.56 -0.73
N ARG A 80 -4.84 32.52 0.60
CA ARG A 80 -5.99 32.35 1.51
C ARG A 80 -6.69 33.67 1.86
N GLU A 81 -6.05 34.79 1.56
CA GLU A 81 -6.56 36.10 1.92
C GLU A 81 -7.75 36.49 1.05
N SER A 82 -8.59 37.36 1.59
CA SER A 82 -9.75 37.94 0.88
C SER A 82 -9.34 38.93 -0.23
N GLY A 83 -8.06 39.31 -0.31
CA GLY A 83 -7.52 40.18 -1.34
C GLY A 83 -6.49 39.48 -2.22
N ALA A 84 -6.35 39.94 -3.46
CA ALA A 84 -5.30 39.46 -4.36
C ALA A 84 -3.89 39.76 -3.81
N ARG A 85 -2.93 38.93 -4.18
CA ARG A 85 -1.53 39.02 -3.78
C ARG A 85 -0.62 38.90 -4.99
N THR A 86 0.53 39.54 -4.91
CA THR A 86 1.60 39.37 -5.87
C THR A 86 2.79 38.77 -5.14
N VAL A 87 3.29 37.64 -5.60
CA VAL A 87 4.41 36.91 -5.01
C VAL A 87 5.61 37.09 -5.92
N ARG A 88 6.73 37.54 -5.38
CA ARG A 88 7.99 37.51 -6.13
C ARG A 88 8.70 36.21 -5.87
N VAL A 89 9.23 35.59 -6.92
CA VAL A 89 10.04 34.37 -6.83
C VAL A 89 11.43 34.68 -7.34
N HIS A 90 12.43 34.56 -6.47
CA HIS A 90 13.83 34.78 -6.84
C HIS A 90 14.43 33.54 -7.50
N GLY A 91 15.33 33.75 -8.47
CA GLY A 91 16.03 32.67 -9.18
C GLY A 91 15.23 31.95 -10.27
N ALA A 92 13.98 32.37 -10.57
CA ALA A 92 13.13 31.75 -11.59
C ALA A 92 12.28 32.74 -12.42
N GLN A 93 11.75 32.26 -13.56
CA GLN A 93 10.84 33.00 -14.47
C GLN A 93 9.50 32.26 -14.63
N PRO A 94 8.33 32.91 -14.45
CA PRO A 94 8.15 34.31 -14.07
C PRO A 94 8.60 34.59 -12.64
N ALA A 95 9.30 35.71 -12.46
CA ALA A 95 9.74 36.16 -11.14
C ALA A 95 8.61 36.79 -10.31
N VAL A 96 7.40 36.88 -10.86
CA VAL A 96 6.23 37.54 -10.25
C VAL A 96 4.96 36.74 -10.57
N LEU A 97 4.27 36.26 -9.54
CA LEU A 97 3.02 35.52 -9.61
C LEU A 97 1.88 36.38 -9.08
N ASN A 98 0.78 36.48 -9.83
CA ASN A 98 -0.42 37.19 -9.39
C ASN A 98 -1.47 36.17 -8.95
N LEU A 99 -1.82 36.20 -7.67
CA LEU A 99 -2.72 35.26 -7.03
C LEU A 99 -4.03 35.97 -6.65
N PRO A 100 -5.16 35.64 -7.30
CA PRO A 100 -6.46 36.11 -6.86
C PRO A 100 -6.74 35.80 -5.38
N ALA A 101 -7.68 36.52 -4.79
CA ALA A 101 -8.16 36.23 -3.43
C ALA A 101 -8.71 34.80 -3.34
N ARG A 102 -8.42 34.08 -2.26
CA ARG A 102 -8.90 32.70 -2.00
C ARG A 102 -8.71 31.76 -3.19
N SER A 103 -7.52 31.79 -3.79
CA SER A 103 -7.22 31.01 -4.99
C SER A 103 -5.94 30.22 -4.85
N TRP A 104 -5.82 29.20 -5.68
CA TRP A 104 -4.67 28.32 -5.78
C TRP A 104 -4.40 28.05 -7.24
N SER A 105 -3.14 28.06 -7.62
CA SER A 105 -2.75 27.77 -9.00
C SER A 105 -1.39 27.10 -9.06
N ARG A 106 -1.29 26.15 -9.98
CA ARG A 106 -0.02 25.58 -10.41
C ARG A 106 0.65 26.58 -11.35
N HIS A 107 1.91 26.87 -11.08
CA HIS A 107 2.74 27.74 -11.90
C HIS A 107 3.96 26.98 -12.39
N GLU A 108 4.22 27.08 -13.69
CA GLU A 108 5.47 26.64 -14.28
C GLU A 108 6.48 27.77 -14.21
N LEU A 109 7.63 27.49 -13.61
CA LEU A 109 8.74 28.41 -13.50
C LEU A 109 9.97 27.83 -14.19
N SER A 110 10.73 28.64 -14.91
CA SER A 110 12.04 28.28 -15.45
C SER A 110 13.12 28.72 -14.48
N VAL A 111 13.97 27.80 -14.01
CA VAL A 111 15.11 28.08 -13.14
C VAL A 111 16.18 28.81 -13.93
N THR A 112 16.49 30.05 -13.55
CA THR A 112 17.42 30.91 -14.28
C THR A 112 18.81 31.02 -13.65
N GLU A 113 18.97 30.65 -12.38
CA GLU A 113 20.24 30.77 -11.64
C GLU A 113 20.81 29.40 -11.23
N PRO A 114 22.14 29.21 -11.20
CA PRO A 114 22.76 28.00 -10.68
C PRO A 114 22.49 27.84 -9.18
N ALA A 115 21.92 26.70 -8.76
CA ALA A 115 21.49 26.48 -7.38
C ALA A 115 20.47 27.54 -6.91
N ALA A 116 19.52 27.90 -7.78
CA ALA A 116 18.49 28.89 -7.48
C ALA A 116 17.79 28.56 -6.16
N THR A 117 17.88 29.47 -5.20
CA THR A 117 17.08 29.44 -3.98
C THR A 117 15.77 30.15 -4.24
N PHE A 118 14.67 29.41 -4.21
CA PHE A 118 13.33 29.98 -4.28
C PHE A 118 13.05 30.71 -2.98
N ALA A 119 12.96 32.04 -3.03
CA ALA A 119 12.57 32.89 -1.91
C ALA A 119 11.44 33.83 -2.35
N TRP A 120 10.60 34.28 -1.39
CA TRP A 120 9.45 35.14 -1.65
C TRP A 120 9.24 36.23 -0.61
N GLU A 121 8.47 37.24 -0.97
CA GLU A 121 8.08 38.39 -0.13
C GLU A 121 6.57 38.31 0.24
N GLY A 122 6.22 38.29 1.54
CA GLY A 122 4.81 38.36 2.02
C GLY A 122 4.48 37.56 3.30
N GLU A 123 3.26 37.77 3.82
CA GLU A 123 2.57 36.98 4.89
C GLU A 123 2.21 35.56 4.39
N PRO A 124 1.89 34.56 5.26
CA PRO A 124 1.95 33.15 4.90
C PRO A 124 0.99 32.78 3.75
N LEU A 125 1.61 32.60 2.59
CA LEU A 125 1.07 31.87 1.46
C LEU A 125 1.47 30.41 1.64
N TRP A 126 0.66 29.50 1.12
CA TRP A 126 1.00 28.09 1.14
C TRP A 126 1.74 27.72 -0.14
N PHE A 127 2.81 26.96 0.03
CA PHE A 127 3.66 26.51 -1.06
C PHE A 127 3.75 24.98 -1.04
N GLY A 128 3.58 24.38 -2.21
CA GLY A 128 4.07 23.02 -2.47
C GLY A 128 5.57 23.06 -2.73
N GLU A 129 6.28 21.95 -2.55
CA GLU A 129 7.69 21.89 -2.90
C GLU A 129 7.87 22.06 -4.43
N PRO A 130 8.74 22.99 -4.89
CA PRO A 130 9.02 23.10 -6.31
C PRO A 130 9.77 21.86 -6.77
N PHE A 131 9.28 21.22 -7.83
CA PHE A 131 9.91 20.01 -8.39
C PHE A 131 10.29 20.22 -9.84
N VAL A 132 11.39 19.59 -10.23
CA VAL A 132 11.92 19.66 -11.60
C VAL A 132 11.05 18.84 -12.52
N LEU A 133 10.50 19.50 -13.55
CA LEU A 133 9.84 18.80 -14.63
C LEU A 133 10.86 18.00 -15.40
N PRO A 134 10.56 16.72 -15.67
CA PRO A 134 11.36 15.97 -16.60
C PRO A 134 11.18 16.50 -18.01
N GLU A 135 12.28 16.52 -18.76
CA GLU A 135 12.24 16.73 -20.20
C GLU A 135 11.80 15.40 -20.83
N GLY A 136 10.51 15.28 -21.16
CA GLY A 136 9.93 14.03 -21.66
C GLY A 136 10.10 13.83 -23.16
N THR A 137 10.56 12.64 -23.55
CA THR A 137 10.31 12.04 -24.87
C THR A 137 9.14 11.06 -24.76
N THR A 138 8.26 11.02 -25.76
CA THR A 138 7.01 10.23 -25.81
C THR A 138 7.21 8.72 -26.03
N ASP A 139 8.45 8.22 -26.07
CA ASP A 139 8.75 6.85 -26.51
C ASP A 139 8.65 5.79 -25.39
N ARG A 140 8.30 6.19 -24.16
CA ARG A 140 8.09 5.29 -23.02
C ARG A 140 6.62 5.28 -22.61
N PRO A 141 6.07 4.12 -22.19
CA PRO A 141 4.66 4.06 -21.82
C PRO A 141 4.39 4.85 -20.54
N ASN A 142 3.18 5.37 -20.44
CA ASN A 142 2.61 5.77 -19.15
C ASN A 142 2.36 4.52 -18.31
N VAL A 143 2.43 4.63 -16.99
CA VAL A 143 2.20 3.52 -16.06
C VAL A 143 1.07 3.86 -15.12
N LEU A 144 0.09 2.95 -14.99
CA LEU A 144 -0.94 2.99 -13.97
C LEU A 144 -0.79 1.76 -13.06
N LEU A 145 -0.47 1.99 -11.79
CA LEU A 145 -0.48 0.98 -10.73
C LEU A 145 -1.79 1.13 -9.94
N ILE A 146 -2.62 0.10 -9.96
CA ILE A 146 -3.91 0.03 -9.26
C ILE A 146 -3.77 -0.92 -8.07
N SER A 147 -4.07 -0.43 -6.87
CA SER A 147 -4.23 -1.22 -5.65
C SER A 147 -5.68 -1.11 -5.17
N ILE A 148 -6.37 -2.23 -5.01
CA ILE A 148 -7.72 -2.27 -4.44
C ILE A 148 -7.61 -2.92 -3.08
N ASP A 149 -7.85 -2.17 -2.01
CA ASP A 149 -7.67 -2.65 -0.64
C ASP A 149 -8.59 -3.84 -0.34
N THR A 150 -8.02 -4.86 0.31
CA THR A 150 -8.65 -6.15 0.68
C THR A 150 -9.18 -7.03 -0.45
N LEU A 151 -8.87 -6.71 -1.73
CA LEU A 151 -9.34 -7.50 -2.86
C LEU A 151 -8.77 -8.93 -2.83
N ARG A 152 -9.63 -9.89 -2.51
CA ARG A 152 -9.33 -11.32 -2.55
C ARG A 152 -9.01 -11.83 -3.96
N TYR A 153 -7.96 -12.64 -4.07
CA TYR A 153 -7.56 -13.31 -5.30
C TYR A 153 -8.70 -14.13 -5.95
N ASP A 154 -9.44 -14.90 -5.15
CA ASP A 154 -10.45 -15.84 -5.63
C ASP A 154 -11.74 -15.18 -6.10
N LEU A 155 -11.86 -13.85 -5.94
CA LEU A 155 -12.99 -13.05 -6.40
C LEU A 155 -12.60 -12.04 -7.49
N PHE A 156 -11.35 -12.09 -7.97
CA PHE A 156 -10.93 -11.37 -9.17
C PHE A 156 -11.19 -12.22 -10.43
N ASP A 157 -12.47 -12.33 -10.81
CA ASP A 157 -12.91 -13.19 -11.91
C ASP A 157 -14.00 -12.53 -12.78
N SER A 158 -14.47 -13.29 -13.78
CA SER A 158 -15.51 -12.83 -14.72
C SER A 158 -16.91 -12.70 -14.13
N GLU A 159 -17.17 -13.27 -12.94
CA GLU A 159 -18.46 -13.21 -12.26
C GLU A 159 -18.56 -11.96 -11.40
N HIS A 160 -17.54 -11.69 -10.59
CA HIS A 160 -17.54 -10.62 -9.59
C HIS A 160 -16.96 -9.31 -10.15
N MET A 161 -15.94 -9.38 -11.00
CA MET A 161 -15.27 -8.21 -11.60
C MET A 161 -15.11 -8.35 -13.13
N PRO A 162 -16.22 -8.47 -13.88
CA PRO A 162 -16.21 -8.86 -15.29
C PRO A 162 -15.38 -7.96 -16.20
N ARG A 163 -15.36 -6.64 -15.97
CA ARG A 163 -14.65 -5.70 -16.86
C ARG A 163 -13.15 -5.78 -16.66
N LEU A 164 -12.70 -5.75 -15.40
CA LEU A 164 -11.29 -5.82 -15.07
C LEU A 164 -10.74 -7.19 -15.43
N ALA A 165 -11.36 -8.28 -14.97
CA ALA A 165 -10.89 -9.64 -15.27
C ALA A 165 -10.76 -9.87 -16.79
N ALA A 166 -11.77 -9.47 -17.58
CA ALA A 166 -11.70 -9.59 -19.04
C ALA A 166 -10.61 -8.70 -19.67
N SER A 167 -10.43 -7.48 -19.18
CA SER A 167 -9.42 -6.54 -19.70
C SER A 167 -8.01 -7.12 -19.56
N PHE A 168 -7.68 -7.68 -18.40
CA PHE A 168 -6.35 -8.26 -18.17
C PHE A 168 -6.18 -9.62 -18.86
N ALA A 169 -7.22 -10.47 -18.87
CA ALA A 169 -7.17 -11.76 -19.56
C ALA A 169 -6.96 -11.63 -21.08
N LEU A 170 -7.48 -10.57 -21.71
CA LEU A 170 -7.36 -10.34 -23.15
C LEU A 170 -6.10 -9.58 -23.57
N ASN A 171 -5.58 -8.70 -22.70
CA ASN A 171 -4.55 -7.72 -23.08
C ASN A 171 -3.24 -7.86 -22.30
N GLY A 172 -3.05 -8.95 -21.56
CA GLY A 172 -1.97 -9.00 -20.59
C GLY A 172 -1.60 -10.38 -20.06
N ARG A 173 -0.93 -10.36 -18.91
CA ARG A 173 -0.45 -11.51 -18.15
C ARG A 173 -1.08 -11.50 -16.77
N LEU A 174 -1.57 -12.65 -16.35
CA LEU A 174 -2.08 -12.91 -15.01
C LEU A 174 -1.06 -13.76 -14.27
N PHE A 175 -0.93 -13.56 -12.95
CA PHE A 175 -0.09 -14.38 -12.10
C PHE A 175 -0.96 -15.06 -11.06
N GLU A 176 -1.07 -16.38 -11.14
CA GLU A 176 -1.98 -17.17 -10.31
C GLU A 176 -1.48 -17.32 -8.88
N ARG A 177 -0.20 -17.03 -8.60
CA ARG A 177 0.45 -17.29 -7.31
C ARG A 177 1.20 -16.05 -6.84
N ALA A 178 0.45 -14.98 -6.64
CA ALA A 178 0.96 -13.68 -6.22
C ALA A 178 0.65 -13.39 -4.75
N TYR A 179 1.65 -12.95 -4.00
CA TYR A 179 1.53 -12.85 -2.56
C TYR A 179 1.98 -11.49 -2.03
N THR A 180 1.26 -10.99 -1.03
CA THR A 180 1.68 -9.83 -0.24
C THR A 180 2.72 -10.21 0.82
N THR A 181 3.42 -9.23 1.37
CA THR A 181 4.39 -9.40 2.46
C THR A 181 3.79 -9.18 3.85
N ALA A 182 2.59 -8.59 3.93
CA ALA A 182 1.92 -8.32 5.19
C ALA A 182 0.40 -8.36 5.01
N PRO A 183 -0.36 -8.84 6.02
CA PRO A 183 -1.81 -9.00 5.91
C PRO A 183 -2.60 -7.72 6.16
N TRP A 184 -1.98 -6.53 6.07
CA TRP A 184 -2.66 -5.26 6.34
C TRP A 184 -1.99 -4.08 5.64
N THR A 185 -2.76 -3.00 5.50
CA THR A 185 -2.52 -1.95 4.51
C THR A 185 -1.16 -1.27 4.55
N LEU A 186 -0.76 -0.73 5.71
CA LEU A 186 0.41 0.15 5.80
C LEU A 186 1.73 -0.53 5.39
N PRO A 187 2.13 -1.68 5.99
CA PRO A 187 3.36 -2.35 5.60
C PRO A 187 3.28 -2.96 4.21
N ALA A 188 2.12 -3.46 3.77
CA ALA A 188 1.95 -3.98 2.42
C ALA A 188 2.21 -2.88 1.38
N HIS A 189 1.68 -1.67 1.59
CA HIS A 189 1.94 -0.52 0.71
C HIS A 189 3.38 -0.02 0.77
N ALA A 190 3.99 0.02 1.96
CA ALA A 190 5.41 0.34 2.08
C ALA A 190 6.27 -0.66 1.31
N SER A 191 5.95 -1.96 1.39
CA SER A 191 6.61 -3.02 0.63
C SER A 191 6.39 -2.88 -0.87
N MET A 192 5.15 -2.66 -1.31
CA MET A 192 4.78 -2.46 -2.71
C MET A 192 5.51 -1.28 -3.34
N LEU A 193 5.60 -0.16 -2.63
CA LEU A 193 6.20 1.07 -3.13
C LEU A 193 7.73 1.07 -3.02
N THR A 194 8.35 0.24 -2.19
CA THR A 194 9.82 0.24 -2.04
C THR A 194 10.50 -0.99 -2.66
N GLY A 195 9.77 -2.11 -2.80
CA GLY A 195 10.35 -3.39 -3.19
C GLY A 195 11.14 -4.04 -2.06
N LEU A 196 10.90 -3.62 -0.81
CA LEU A 196 11.55 -4.11 0.41
C LEU A 196 10.52 -4.81 1.31
N SER A 197 10.92 -5.81 2.08
CA SER A 197 10.04 -6.46 3.07
C SER A 197 9.83 -5.58 4.30
N PRO A 198 8.81 -5.86 5.15
CA PRO A 198 8.54 -5.06 6.33
C PRO A 198 9.68 -5.06 7.34
N VAL A 199 10.51 -6.10 7.36
CA VAL A 199 11.74 -6.06 8.18
C VAL A 199 12.76 -5.06 7.64
N LYS A 200 12.91 -4.92 6.32
CA LYS A 200 13.89 -4.02 5.69
C LYS A 200 13.47 -2.56 5.74
N HIS A 201 12.23 -2.23 5.37
CA HIS A 201 11.76 -0.83 5.40
C HIS A 201 11.33 -0.39 6.81
N GLY A 202 11.11 -1.33 7.74
CA GLY A 202 10.91 -1.05 9.17
C GLY A 202 9.51 -0.56 9.56
N VAL A 203 8.57 -0.51 8.62
CA VAL A 203 7.17 -0.13 8.88
C VAL A 203 6.37 -1.39 9.14
N ARG A 204 5.93 -1.60 10.39
CA ARG A 204 5.34 -2.85 10.88
C ARG A 204 4.21 -2.63 11.88
N LEU A 205 4.12 -1.42 12.44
CA LEU A 205 3.14 -1.00 13.44
C LEU A 205 2.43 0.28 13.01
N PRO A 206 1.20 0.54 13.48
CA PRO A 206 0.38 1.67 13.04
C PRO A 206 0.96 3.07 13.27
N GLN A 207 2.00 3.21 14.12
CA GLN A 207 2.62 4.49 14.47
C GLN A 207 3.91 4.76 13.68
N GLN A 208 4.39 3.78 12.91
CA GLN A 208 5.65 3.88 12.18
C GLN A 208 5.44 4.57 10.84
N LEU A 209 6.46 5.30 10.41
CA LEU A 209 6.52 6.00 9.14
C LEU A 209 7.65 5.41 8.29
N LEU A 210 7.48 5.45 6.98
CA LEU A 210 8.51 5.08 6.03
C LEU A 210 9.66 6.09 6.12
N SER A 211 10.88 5.59 6.29
CA SER A 211 12.09 6.43 6.34
C SER A 211 12.39 7.04 4.98
N ASP A 212 12.87 8.29 4.95
CA ASP A 212 13.37 8.94 3.73
C ASP A 212 14.52 8.16 3.05
N ASP A 213 15.23 7.31 3.81
CA ASP A 213 16.29 6.45 3.27
C ASP A 213 15.73 5.28 2.43
N ALA A 214 14.47 4.90 2.62
CA ALA A 214 13.80 3.85 1.85
C ALA A 214 13.24 4.43 0.55
N VAL A 215 14.07 4.42 -0.49
CA VAL A 215 13.72 5.02 -1.79
C VAL A 215 12.50 4.32 -2.40
N THR A 216 11.49 5.11 -2.77
CA THR A 216 10.25 4.57 -3.34
C THR A 216 10.35 4.40 -4.86
N LEU A 217 9.43 3.60 -5.41
CA LEU A 217 9.18 3.48 -6.83
C LEU A 217 8.77 4.84 -7.40
N ALA A 218 7.98 5.64 -6.68
CA ALA A 218 7.61 6.99 -7.13
C ALA A 218 8.84 7.88 -7.31
N GLU A 219 9.80 7.83 -6.39
CA GLU A 219 11.08 8.53 -6.55
C GLU A 219 11.90 7.99 -7.71
N THR A 220 11.98 6.67 -7.84
CA THR A 220 12.68 6.00 -8.94
C THR A 220 12.12 6.44 -10.30
N MET A 221 10.78 6.53 -10.40
CA MET A 221 10.07 6.99 -11.59
C MET A 221 10.28 8.49 -11.84
N ARG A 222 10.18 9.33 -10.81
CA ARG A 222 10.48 10.77 -10.88
C ARG A 222 11.88 11.01 -11.41
N ASP A 223 12.87 10.32 -10.85
CA ASP A 223 14.27 10.48 -11.21
C ASP A 223 14.56 9.94 -12.63
N ALA A 224 13.78 8.96 -13.10
CA ALA A 224 13.75 8.50 -14.49
C ALA A 224 12.99 9.44 -15.44
N GLY A 225 12.41 10.51 -14.91
CA GLY A 225 11.73 11.55 -15.65
C GLY A 225 10.27 11.28 -15.97
N TYR A 226 9.58 10.57 -15.09
CA TYR A 226 8.14 10.46 -15.10
C TYR A 226 7.49 11.53 -14.22
N TYR A 227 6.29 11.97 -14.60
CA TYR A 227 5.43 12.72 -13.70
C TYR A 227 4.64 11.75 -12.82
N ALA A 228 5.13 11.53 -11.60
CA ALA A 228 4.51 10.69 -10.58
C ALA A 228 3.29 11.38 -9.92
N MET A 229 2.13 10.72 -9.94
CA MET A 229 0.90 11.14 -9.25
C MET A 229 0.34 9.98 -8.42
N ALA A 230 -0.24 10.28 -7.28
CA ALA A 230 -1.01 9.34 -6.48
C ALA A 230 -2.43 9.86 -6.24
N PHE A 231 -3.40 8.97 -6.36
CA PHE A 231 -4.78 9.16 -5.95
C PHE A 231 -5.09 8.08 -4.93
N THR A 232 -5.09 8.49 -3.66
CA THR A 232 -5.38 7.67 -2.50
C THR A 232 -6.61 8.25 -1.81
N GLU A 233 -7.17 7.49 -0.88
CA GLU A 233 -8.34 7.90 -0.10
C GLU A 233 -7.93 8.19 1.36
N GLY A 234 -6.62 8.35 1.61
CA GLY A 234 -6.04 8.62 2.91
C GLY A 234 -5.85 7.37 3.77
N ASN A 235 -6.28 7.45 5.03
CA ASN A 235 -6.13 6.38 6.04
C ASN A 235 -4.68 5.91 6.22
N TYR A 236 -4.38 4.63 5.96
CA TYR A 236 -3.03 4.06 6.05
C TYR A 236 -2.18 4.31 4.80
N VAL A 237 -2.80 4.66 3.67
CA VAL A 237 -2.13 5.09 2.44
C VAL A 237 -2.10 6.61 2.36
N SER A 238 -1.38 7.22 3.31
CA SER A 238 -1.30 8.69 3.44
C SER A 238 0.12 9.21 3.66
N GLY A 239 0.33 10.48 3.32
CA GLY A 239 1.60 11.19 3.48
C GLY A 239 2.07 11.27 4.93
N ARG A 240 1.17 11.16 5.92
CA ARG A 240 1.54 11.10 7.35
C ARG A 240 2.43 9.90 7.69
N TYR A 241 2.44 8.87 6.84
CA TYR A 241 3.26 7.68 6.98
C TYR A 241 4.49 7.67 6.05
N GLY A 242 4.80 8.79 5.39
CA GLY A 242 5.92 8.89 4.45
C GLY A 242 5.62 8.33 3.05
N LEU A 243 4.42 7.81 2.80
CA LEU A 243 4.06 7.21 1.50
C LEU A 243 3.88 8.22 0.36
N SER A 244 3.88 9.52 0.65
CA SER A 244 3.88 10.58 -0.36
C SER A 244 5.25 10.84 -0.99
N GLN A 245 6.32 10.23 -0.46
CA GLN A 245 7.68 10.37 -0.95
C GLN A 245 7.80 10.00 -2.43
N GLY A 246 8.25 10.95 -3.24
CA GLY A 246 8.50 10.78 -4.67
C GLY A 246 7.38 11.24 -5.61
N PHE A 247 6.16 11.41 -5.11
CA PHE A 247 5.04 11.89 -5.91
C PHE A 247 5.08 13.41 -6.10
N HIS A 248 4.73 13.88 -7.30
CA HIS A 248 4.54 15.30 -7.58
C HIS A 248 3.18 15.80 -7.09
N ASP A 249 2.14 15.01 -7.35
CA ASP A 249 0.80 15.22 -6.80
C ASP A 249 0.43 13.98 -5.96
N PHE A 250 0.05 14.19 -4.70
CA PHE A 250 -0.39 13.13 -3.80
C PHE A 250 -1.77 13.49 -3.23
N VAL A 251 -2.81 13.07 -3.93
CA VAL A 251 -4.21 13.29 -3.57
C VAL A 251 -4.64 12.21 -2.58
N GLU A 252 -5.14 12.60 -1.41
CA GLU A 252 -5.51 11.72 -0.29
C GLU A 252 -6.73 12.24 0.46
N ASP A 253 -7.91 11.67 0.34
CA ASP A 253 -9.06 12.21 1.08
C ASP A 253 -8.90 12.17 2.63
N PRO A 254 -9.53 13.08 3.40
CA PRO A 254 -9.32 13.12 4.85
C PRO A 254 -10.01 11.88 5.46
N PRO A 255 -9.47 11.29 6.53
CA PRO A 255 -10.03 10.07 7.09
C PRO A 255 -11.48 10.30 7.54
N ARG A 256 -12.43 9.55 6.96
CA ARG A 256 -13.86 9.59 7.31
C ARG A 256 -14.33 8.26 7.93
N MET A 257 -13.52 7.70 8.82
CA MET A 257 -13.76 6.41 9.49
C MET A 257 -15.08 6.33 10.29
N MET A 258 -15.75 7.45 10.55
CA MET A 258 -17.02 7.52 11.30
C MET A 258 -18.21 7.89 10.42
N GLU A 259 -18.00 8.09 9.12
CA GLU A 259 -19.07 8.35 8.15
C GLU A 259 -19.88 7.06 7.94
N LYS A 260 -21.19 7.21 7.70
CA LYS A 260 -22.13 6.08 7.51
C LYS A 260 -22.93 6.19 6.22
N ASP A 261 -22.85 7.32 5.53
CA ASP A 261 -23.45 7.50 4.21
C ASP A 261 -22.52 6.92 3.13
N PRO A 262 -22.95 5.88 2.36
CA PRO A 262 -22.12 5.27 1.32
C PRO A 262 -21.56 6.26 0.30
N GLU A 263 -22.33 7.29 -0.06
CA GLU A 263 -21.87 8.31 -1.01
C GLU A 263 -20.89 9.32 -0.38
N ALA A 264 -20.96 9.47 0.94
CA ALA A 264 -20.00 10.29 1.66
C ALA A 264 -18.72 9.54 2.04
N ILE A 265 -18.75 8.20 2.10
CA ILE A 265 -17.60 7.32 2.38
C ILE A 265 -16.77 7.10 1.13
N SER A 266 -17.39 6.73 0.00
CA SER A 266 -16.60 6.45 -1.21
C SER A 266 -15.84 7.67 -1.69
N ARG A 267 -14.60 7.38 -2.05
CA ARG A 267 -13.67 8.32 -2.65
C ARG A 267 -13.22 7.89 -4.03
N LEU A 268 -13.57 6.69 -4.45
CA LEU A 268 -13.23 6.18 -5.76
C LEU A 268 -13.83 7.07 -6.86
N ALA A 269 -15.14 7.32 -6.87
CA ALA A 269 -15.75 8.15 -7.90
C ALA A 269 -15.16 9.59 -7.98
N PRO A 270 -14.98 10.33 -6.86
CA PRO A 270 -14.23 11.59 -6.86
C PRO A 270 -12.80 11.47 -7.39
N ASN A 271 -12.03 10.47 -6.95
CA ASN A 271 -10.66 10.25 -7.40
C ASN A 271 -10.60 9.92 -8.90
N MET A 272 -11.53 9.12 -9.41
CA MET A 272 -11.66 8.84 -10.85
C MET A 272 -11.91 10.11 -11.65
N ALA A 273 -12.77 11.01 -11.17
CA ALA A 273 -13.00 12.30 -11.81
C ALA A 273 -11.75 13.22 -11.77
N ARG A 274 -10.98 13.18 -10.66
CA ARG A 274 -9.73 13.95 -10.53
C ARG A 274 -8.65 13.39 -11.45
N LEU A 275 -8.54 12.07 -11.56
CA LEU A 275 -7.64 11.35 -12.46
C LEU A 275 -7.99 11.66 -13.91
N ASP A 276 -9.25 11.52 -14.33
CA ASP A 276 -9.69 11.85 -15.70
C ASP A 276 -9.31 13.28 -16.09
N ARG A 277 -9.41 14.24 -15.17
CA ARG A 277 -8.94 15.61 -15.42
C ARG A 277 -7.42 15.68 -15.55
N ALA A 278 -6.68 15.03 -14.65
CA ALA A 278 -5.21 15.03 -14.68
C ALA A 278 -4.65 14.42 -15.98
N LEU A 279 -5.30 13.38 -16.50
CA LEU A 279 -4.91 12.71 -17.75
C LEU A 279 -5.16 13.56 -19.01
N VAL A 280 -6.04 14.56 -18.95
CA VAL A 280 -6.29 15.51 -20.04
C VAL A 280 -5.24 16.63 -20.05
N ASP A 281 -4.69 16.99 -18.89
CA ASP A 281 -3.79 18.13 -18.73
C ASP A 281 -2.29 17.78 -18.89
N SER A 282 -1.95 16.54 -19.28
CA SER A 282 -0.59 15.99 -19.27
C SER A 282 0.02 15.78 -20.68
N ASP A 283 0.58 16.84 -21.28
CA ASP A 283 1.09 16.78 -22.68
C ASP A 283 2.63 16.73 -22.80
N GLN A 284 3.40 16.63 -21.71
CA GLN A 284 4.84 16.96 -21.73
C GLN A 284 5.77 15.90 -21.11
N ALA A 285 5.27 14.92 -20.36
CA ALA A 285 6.08 13.88 -19.71
C ALA A 285 5.28 12.57 -19.58
N PRO A 286 5.94 11.40 -19.61
CA PRO A 286 5.26 10.15 -19.33
C PRO A 286 4.79 10.13 -17.86
N LEU A 287 3.62 9.56 -17.61
CA LEU A 287 2.96 9.54 -16.32
C LEU A 287 3.26 8.26 -15.56
N PHE A 288 3.50 8.37 -14.26
CA PHE A 288 3.41 7.25 -13.32
C PHE A 288 2.25 7.56 -12.39
N VAL A 289 1.20 6.77 -12.42
CA VAL A 289 -0.01 7.00 -11.62
C VAL A 289 -0.18 5.83 -10.66
N PHE A 290 -0.27 6.14 -9.38
CA PHE A 290 -0.70 5.20 -8.36
C PHE A 290 -2.16 5.50 -7.99
N LEU A 291 -3.05 4.53 -8.18
CA LEU A 291 -4.45 4.60 -7.78
C LEU A 291 -4.69 3.57 -6.69
N HIS A 292 -5.03 4.03 -5.49
CA HIS A 292 -5.42 3.17 -4.38
C HIS A 292 -6.85 3.50 -3.93
N THR A 293 -7.63 2.48 -3.60
CA THR A 293 -9.00 2.64 -3.12
C THR A 293 -9.34 1.65 -2.01
N TYR A 294 -10.10 2.12 -1.01
CA TYR A 294 -10.68 1.31 0.06
C TYR A 294 -12.11 0.88 -0.25
N GLU A 295 -12.58 1.03 -1.49
CA GLU A 295 -13.99 0.78 -1.84
C GLU A 295 -14.48 -0.62 -1.46
N VAL A 296 -13.58 -1.61 -1.48
CA VAL A 296 -13.86 -3.00 -1.15
C VAL A 296 -13.58 -3.33 0.34
N HIS A 297 -12.86 -2.47 1.04
CA HIS A 297 -12.52 -2.62 2.46
C HIS A 297 -13.75 -2.32 3.36
N CYS A 298 -13.80 -2.94 4.53
CA CYS A 298 -14.86 -2.68 5.51
C CYS A 298 -14.91 -1.22 6.01
N PRO A 299 -16.06 -0.65 6.42
CA PRO A 299 -17.40 -1.22 6.39
C PRO A 299 -17.91 -1.41 4.96
N TYR A 300 -18.43 -2.60 4.66
CA TYR A 300 -19.02 -2.89 3.34
C TYR A 300 -20.40 -2.21 3.23
N LEU A 301 -20.53 -1.28 2.29
CA LEU A 301 -21.69 -0.41 2.13
C LEU A 301 -22.11 -0.29 0.65
N PRO A 302 -22.42 -1.42 -0.01
CA PRO A 302 -22.67 -1.44 -1.45
C PRO A 302 -23.88 -0.59 -1.85
N ARG A 303 -23.78 0.05 -3.02
CA ARG A 303 -24.79 0.99 -3.56
C ARG A 303 -25.93 0.31 -4.33
N ASP A 304 -26.13 -0.98 -4.13
CA ASP A 304 -27.16 -1.78 -4.80
C ASP A 304 -28.39 -2.08 -3.91
N GLY A 305 -28.40 -1.53 -2.69
CA GLY A 305 -29.49 -1.66 -1.72
C GLY A 305 -29.29 -2.77 -0.69
N ARG A 306 -28.21 -3.56 -0.77
CA ARG A 306 -27.79 -4.42 0.36
C ARG A 306 -27.37 -3.54 1.54
N SER A 307 -27.57 -4.02 2.77
CA SER A 307 -27.15 -3.27 3.97
C SER A 307 -26.85 -4.19 5.14
N ASP A 308 -26.02 -3.70 6.06
CA ASP A 308 -25.70 -4.32 7.34
C ASP A 308 -26.44 -3.60 8.49
N PRO A 309 -27.70 -3.97 8.80
CA PRO A 309 -28.48 -3.28 9.82
C PRO A 309 -27.96 -3.52 11.24
N GLU A 310 -27.21 -4.61 11.46
CA GLU A 310 -26.61 -4.94 12.74
C GLU A 310 -25.25 -4.25 12.92
N GLY A 311 -24.67 -3.71 11.85
CA GLY A 311 -23.39 -3.03 11.85
C GLY A 311 -22.23 -3.97 12.17
N ILE A 312 -22.36 -5.25 11.80
CA ILE A 312 -21.39 -6.32 12.04
C ILE A 312 -20.04 -5.97 11.41
N GLY A 313 -19.98 -5.48 10.17
CA GLY A 313 -18.74 -5.16 9.48
C GLY A 313 -17.97 -4.04 10.19
N MET A 314 -18.69 -2.98 10.60
CA MET A 314 -18.13 -1.88 11.39
C MET A 314 -17.77 -2.31 12.83
N THR A 315 -18.55 -3.22 13.43
CA THR A 315 -18.32 -3.70 14.80
C THR A 315 -17.13 -4.65 14.86
N GLY A 316 -16.96 -5.53 13.86
CA GLY A 316 -15.77 -6.37 13.70
C GLY A 316 -14.49 -5.54 13.54
N TRP A 317 -14.56 -4.47 12.74
CA TRP A 317 -13.46 -3.52 12.56
C TRP A 317 -13.15 -2.71 13.84
N LEU A 318 -14.17 -2.21 14.54
CA LEU A 318 -13.97 -1.36 15.73
C LEU A 318 -13.53 -2.12 16.98
N LEU A 319 -13.92 -3.39 17.09
CA LEU A 319 -13.76 -4.17 18.33
C LEU A 319 -12.73 -5.27 18.23
N GLU A 320 -11.93 -5.35 17.15
CA GLU A 320 -10.79 -6.28 16.96
C GLU A 320 -10.49 -7.04 18.26
N HIS A 321 -11.06 -8.26 18.41
CA HIS A 321 -10.92 -9.19 19.55
C HIS A 321 -11.96 -9.17 20.71
N GLU A 322 -13.00 -8.33 20.72
CA GLU A 322 -14.03 -8.27 21.80
C GLU A 322 -15.47 -8.64 21.37
N PHE A 323 -15.67 -9.32 20.23
CA PHE A 323 -17.00 -9.78 19.81
C PHE A 323 -17.12 -11.31 19.78
N ASP A 324 -18.34 -11.82 20.00
CA ASP A 324 -18.64 -13.24 19.80
C ASP A 324 -18.35 -13.60 18.33
N PRO A 325 -17.79 -14.79 18.03
CA PRO A 325 -17.55 -15.19 16.64
C PRO A 325 -18.82 -15.02 15.79
N PRO A 326 -18.74 -14.43 14.59
CA PRO A 326 -19.91 -14.20 13.77
C PRO A 326 -20.59 -15.53 13.43
N THR A 327 -21.92 -15.54 13.44
CA THR A 327 -22.68 -16.71 13.01
C THR A 327 -22.51 -16.94 11.51
N PRO A 328 -22.74 -18.16 11.00
CA PRO A 328 -22.68 -18.42 9.55
C PRO A 328 -23.55 -17.46 8.72
N ALA A 329 -24.74 -17.11 9.20
CA ALA A 329 -25.62 -16.15 8.52
C ALA A 329 -25.05 -14.72 8.48
N GLN A 330 -24.27 -14.33 9.50
CA GLN A 330 -23.58 -13.04 9.53
C GLN A 330 -22.37 -13.05 8.59
N ILE A 331 -21.63 -14.17 8.51
CA ILE A 331 -20.56 -14.36 7.53
C ILE A 331 -21.12 -14.26 6.11
N ASP A 332 -22.21 -14.98 5.81
CA ASP A 332 -22.86 -14.93 4.49
C ASP A 332 -23.29 -13.50 4.14
N LEU A 333 -23.87 -12.77 5.10
CA LEU A 333 -24.23 -11.36 4.90
C LEU A 333 -23.01 -10.48 4.60
N LEU A 334 -21.91 -10.63 5.33
CA LEU A 334 -20.69 -9.83 5.10
C LEU A 334 -20.10 -10.10 3.71
N ARG A 335 -20.09 -11.37 3.28
CA ARG A 335 -19.65 -11.76 1.94
C ARG A 335 -20.55 -11.16 0.86
N ASP A 336 -21.87 -11.26 1.03
CA ASP A 336 -22.83 -10.65 0.09
C ASP A 336 -22.62 -9.12 -0.01
N LEU A 337 -22.29 -8.44 1.09
CA LEU A 337 -22.01 -7.00 1.06
C LEU A 337 -20.70 -6.68 0.34
N TYR A 338 -19.65 -7.43 0.64
CA TYR A 338 -18.34 -7.34 -0.01
C TYR A 338 -18.44 -7.54 -1.53
N GLU A 339 -19.17 -8.56 -1.99
CA GLU A 339 -19.40 -8.79 -3.43
C GLU A 339 -20.14 -7.63 -4.11
N GLY A 340 -20.99 -6.91 -3.37
CA GLY A 340 -21.65 -5.70 -3.89
C GLY A 340 -20.65 -4.56 -4.15
N GLU A 341 -19.62 -4.43 -3.31
CA GLU A 341 -18.56 -3.43 -3.49
C GLU A 341 -17.61 -3.79 -4.64
N LEU A 342 -17.36 -5.09 -4.87
CA LEU A 342 -16.61 -5.56 -6.04
C LEU A 342 -17.26 -5.10 -7.34
N ALA A 343 -18.58 -5.31 -7.47
CA ALA A 343 -19.33 -4.94 -8.66
C ALA A 343 -19.33 -3.42 -8.89
N TYR A 344 -19.43 -2.61 -7.83
CA TYR A 344 -19.33 -1.16 -7.93
C TYR A 344 -17.92 -0.71 -8.35
N THR A 345 -16.89 -1.28 -7.74
CA THR A 345 -15.48 -1.00 -8.04
C THR A 345 -15.13 -1.34 -9.49
N ASP A 346 -15.55 -2.51 -9.98
CA ASP A 346 -15.40 -2.91 -11.39
C ASP A 346 -16.10 -1.93 -12.34
N GLY A 347 -17.30 -1.46 -11.96
CA GLY A 347 -18.08 -0.49 -12.72
C GLY A 347 -17.40 0.88 -12.88
N LEU A 348 -16.54 1.28 -11.94
CA LEU A 348 -15.81 2.55 -11.99
C LEU A 348 -14.41 2.41 -12.62
N ILE A 349 -13.63 1.42 -12.19
CA ILE A 349 -12.24 1.24 -12.64
C ILE A 349 -12.19 0.58 -14.03
N GLY A 350 -13.07 -0.39 -14.29
CA GLY A 350 -13.11 -1.14 -15.55
C GLY A 350 -13.14 -0.24 -16.80
N PRO A 351 -14.08 0.73 -16.92
CA PRO A 351 -14.12 1.64 -18.05
C PRO A 351 -12.86 2.51 -18.21
N LEU A 352 -12.17 2.86 -17.12
CA LEU A 352 -10.88 3.56 -17.22
C LEU A 352 -9.83 2.64 -17.85
N VAL A 353 -9.67 1.43 -17.32
CA VAL A 353 -8.70 0.44 -17.82
C VAL A 353 -8.96 0.14 -19.29
N GLU A 354 -10.21 -0.14 -19.67
CA GLU A 354 -10.62 -0.36 -21.06
C GLU A 354 -10.20 0.81 -21.98
N ARG A 355 -10.46 2.06 -21.56
CA ARG A 355 -10.08 3.26 -22.32
C ARG A 355 -8.56 3.43 -22.44
N LEU A 356 -7.82 3.19 -21.36
CA LEU A 356 -6.35 3.35 -21.35
C LEU A 356 -5.64 2.28 -22.18
N LEU A 357 -6.09 1.03 -22.09
CA LEU A 357 -5.60 -0.06 -22.94
C LEU A 357 -5.88 0.23 -24.42
N ALA A 358 -7.06 0.76 -24.75
CA ALA A 358 -7.42 1.11 -26.13
C ALA A 358 -6.57 2.25 -26.72
N ARG A 359 -5.99 3.13 -25.90
CA ARG A 359 -5.05 4.17 -26.36
C ARG A 359 -3.69 3.59 -26.75
N GLY A 360 -3.28 2.47 -26.14
CA GLY A 360 -2.05 1.75 -26.45
C GLY A 360 -0.75 2.41 -25.94
N ASP A 361 -0.85 3.53 -25.21
CA ASP A 361 0.28 4.25 -24.60
C ASP A 361 0.43 4.00 -23.09
N TRP A 362 -0.39 3.11 -22.51
CA TRP A 362 -0.39 2.77 -21.09
C TRP A 362 0.00 1.32 -20.83
N THR A 363 0.84 1.12 -19.83
CA THR A 363 0.99 -0.14 -19.11
C THR A 363 0.22 -0.05 -17.80
N ILE A 364 -0.59 -1.06 -17.49
CA ILE A 364 -1.44 -1.07 -16.30
C ILE A 364 -1.10 -2.32 -15.48
N LEU A 365 -0.79 -2.12 -14.20
CA LEU A 365 -0.65 -3.20 -13.22
C LEU A 365 -1.81 -3.08 -12.22
N LEU A 366 -2.53 -4.17 -11.99
CA LEU A 366 -3.56 -4.27 -10.95
C LEU A 366 -3.15 -5.31 -9.92
N THR A 367 -3.29 -4.96 -8.65
CA THR A 367 -3.09 -5.88 -7.54
C THR A 367 -3.96 -5.50 -6.33
N SER A 368 -3.80 -6.27 -5.26
CA SER A 368 -4.25 -5.94 -3.92
C SER A 368 -3.04 -5.83 -3.00
N ASP A 369 -3.17 -5.06 -1.93
CA ASP A 369 -2.20 -5.03 -0.85
C ASP A 369 -2.34 -6.23 0.10
N HIS A 370 -3.56 -6.73 0.29
CA HIS A 370 -3.90 -7.99 0.95
C HIS A 370 -5.34 -8.41 0.60
N GLY A 371 -5.78 -9.58 1.08
CA GLY A 371 -7.16 -10.04 0.98
C GLY A 371 -7.96 -9.82 2.27
N GLU A 372 -8.97 -10.67 2.48
CA GLU A 372 -9.94 -10.56 3.57
C GLU A 372 -10.43 -11.95 4.00
N GLU A 373 -10.44 -12.21 5.31
CA GLU A 373 -10.96 -13.43 5.93
C GLU A 373 -12.43 -13.24 6.37
N PHE A 374 -13.26 -14.23 6.05
CA PHE A 374 -14.67 -14.32 6.41
C PHE A 374 -14.95 -15.57 7.26
N GLY A 375 -14.07 -15.88 8.21
CA GLY A 375 -14.23 -16.99 9.15
C GLY A 375 -13.65 -18.33 8.69
N GLU A 376 -12.95 -18.40 7.55
CA GLU A 376 -12.38 -19.64 7.00
C GLU A 376 -11.48 -20.37 8.00
N HIS A 377 -10.67 -19.63 8.76
CA HIS A 377 -9.78 -20.17 9.80
C HIS A 377 -10.07 -19.57 11.18
N GLY A 378 -11.29 -19.03 11.34
CA GLY A 378 -11.76 -18.43 12.58
C GLY A 378 -11.34 -16.96 12.78
N GLY A 379 -10.59 -16.38 11.85
CA GLY A 379 -10.38 -14.94 11.75
C GLY A 379 -11.52 -14.24 11.02
N LEU A 380 -11.60 -12.93 11.19
CA LEU A 380 -12.52 -12.05 10.45
C LEU A 380 -11.73 -10.81 10.07
N LEU A 381 -11.93 -10.32 8.86
CA LEU A 381 -11.16 -9.21 8.28
C LEU A 381 -9.71 -9.62 8.00
N HIS A 382 -8.73 -8.83 8.39
CA HIS A 382 -7.32 -9.03 8.04
C HIS A 382 -6.41 -8.61 9.20
N ALA A 383 -5.11 -8.42 8.95
CA ALA A 383 -4.03 -8.12 9.89
C ALA A 383 -3.54 -9.27 10.80
N ASP A 384 -4.41 -10.17 11.24
CA ASP A 384 -4.08 -11.16 12.28
C ASP A 384 -3.57 -12.51 11.78
N THR A 385 -4.02 -12.95 10.59
CA THR A 385 -3.73 -14.27 10.02
C THR A 385 -2.85 -14.15 8.78
N LEU A 386 -2.26 -15.27 8.36
CA LEU A 386 -1.40 -15.36 7.16
C LEU A 386 -1.89 -16.44 6.17
N TYR A 387 -3.19 -16.76 6.20
CA TYR A 387 -3.84 -17.70 5.29
C TYR A 387 -4.01 -17.11 3.87
N GLU A 388 -4.27 -17.95 2.88
CA GLU A 388 -4.34 -17.57 1.45
C GLU A 388 -5.43 -16.52 1.22
N GLU A 389 -6.55 -16.57 1.94
CA GLU A 389 -7.64 -15.57 1.84
C GLU A 389 -7.16 -14.14 2.09
N VAL A 390 -6.09 -13.97 2.88
CA VAL A 390 -5.50 -12.65 3.22
C VAL A 390 -4.19 -12.41 2.48
N MET A 391 -3.38 -13.45 2.23
CA MET A 391 -2.03 -13.29 1.69
C MET A 391 -1.94 -13.43 0.18
N HIS A 392 -2.84 -14.18 -0.44
CA HIS A 392 -2.90 -14.40 -1.89
C HIS A 392 -3.70 -13.26 -2.54
N VAL A 393 -3.02 -12.46 -3.34
CA VAL A 393 -3.60 -11.26 -3.96
C VAL A 393 -3.73 -11.44 -5.49
N PRO A 394 -4.70 -10.80 -6.14
CA PRO A 394 -4.69 -10.67 -7.59
C PRO A 394 -3.41 -9.96 -8.04
N PHE A 395 -2.87 -10.35 -9.19
CA PHE A 395 -1.74 -9.65 -9.80
C PHE A 395 -1.82 -9.79 -11.32
N ALA A 396 -2.03 -8.67 -11.98
CA ALA A 396 -2.28 -8.62 -13.40
C ALA A 396 -1.54 -7.45 -14.06
N LEU A 397 -0.99 -7.67 -15.25
CA LEU A 397 -0.22 -6.68 -16.00
C LEU A 397 -0.69 -6.67 -17.45
N ALA A 398 -1.06 -5.51 -18.00
CA ALA A 398 -1.58 -5.39 -19.37
C ALA A 398 -1.14 -4.10 -20.06
N GLY A 399 -1.20 -4.07 -21.39
CA GLY A 399 -1.02 -2.86 -22.19
C GLY A 399 0.35 -2.73 -22.86
N ALA A 400 0.82 -1.50 -23.02
CA ALA A 400 2.01 -1.16 -23.79
C ALA A 400 3.25 -1.95 -23.34
N GLY A 401 3.92 -2.63 -24.27
CA GLY A 401 5.10 -3.44 -23.99
C GLY A 401 4.82 -4.78 -23.30
N ILE A 402 3.55 -5.15 -23.11
CA ILE A 402 3.14 -6.40 -22.47
C ILE A 402 2.50 -7.32 -23.50
N GLU A 403 3.16 -8.44 -23.78
CA GLU A 403 2.60 -9.48 -24.65
C GLU A 403 1.64 -10.38 -23.84
N PRO A 404 0.39 -10.57 -24.32
CA PRO A 404 -0.54 -11.50 -23.70
C PRO A 404 0.03 -12.92 -23.60
N ALA A 405 -0.16 -13.56 -22.45
CA ALA A 405 0.31 -14.92 -22.22
C ALA A 405 -0.68 -15.69 -21.35
N PRO A 406 -0.65 -17.04 -21.37
CA PRO A 406 -1.36 -17.83 -20.37
C PRO A 406 -0.99 -17.40 -18.95
N PRO A 407 -1.89 -17.57 -17.97
CA PRO A 407 -1.58 -17.27 -16.57
C PRO A 407 -0.29 -17.95 -16.12
N SER A 408 0.55 -17.20 -15.42
CA SER A 408 1.81 -17.69 -14.85
C SER A 408 1.54 -18.38 -13.51
N THR A 409 2.13 -19.55 -13.32
CA THR A 409 2.11 -20.31 -12.06
C THR A 409 3.36 -20.07 -11.22
N ASP A 410 4.22 -19.14 -11.64
CA ASP A 410 5.38 -18.71 -10.87
C ASP A 410 4.92 -18.10 -9.54
N LEU A 411 5.69 -18.38 -8.49
CA LEU A 411 5.59 -17.67 -7.23
C LEU A 411 6.06 -16.22 -7.45
N VAL A 412 5.17 -15.25 -7.22
CA VAL A 412 5.46 -13.82 -7.36
C VAL A 412 5.03 -13.06 -6.10
N SER A 413 5.61 -11.89 -5.92
CA SER A 413 5.42 -11.04 -4.75
C SER A 413 5.04 -9.62 -5.15
N ILE A 414 4.33 -8.89 -4.29
CA ILE A 414 4.19 -7.43 -4.44
C ILE A 414 5.55 -6.70 -4.45
N LEU A 415 6.61 -7.33 -3.93
CA LEU A 415 7.99 -6.83 -4.02
C LEU A 415 8.52 -6.79 -5.45
N ASP A 416 7.93 -7.57 -6.37
CA ASP A 416 8.31 -7.64 -7.77
C ASP A 416 7.80 -6.43 -8.58
N ILE A 417 6.92 -5.60 -8.01
CA ILE A 417 6.31 -4.46 -8.67
C ILE A 417 7.37 -3.41 -9.07
N PRO A 418 8.22 -2.88 -8.16
CA PRO A 418 9.24 -1.91 -8.54
C PRO A 418 10.22 -2.38 -9.62
N PRO A 419 10.88 -3.56 -9.51
CA PRO A 419 11.79 -4.02 -10.55
C PRO A 419 11.10 -4.29 -11.90
N THR A 420 9.84 -4.76 -11.88
CA THR A 420 9.07 -4.99 -13.11
C THR A 420 8.70 -3.67 -13.79
N ILE A 421 8.21 -2.67 -13.04
CA ILE A 421 7.91 -1.34 -13.57
C ILE A 421 9.17 -0.64 -14.08
N ALA A 422 10.29 -0.77 -13.37
CA ALA A 422 11.57 -0.23 -13.82
C ALA A 422 12.00 -0.83 -15.17
N ALA A 423 11.85 -2.14 -15.34
CA ALA A 423 12.15 -2.82 -16.61
C ALA A 423 11.26 -2.32 -17.77
N ILE A 424 9.94 -2.21 -17.56
CA ILE A 424 8.98 -1.71 -18.55
C ILE A 424 9.35 -0.30 -19.01
N THR A 425 9.74 0.55 -18.06
CA THR A 425 10.01 1.97 -18.27
C THR A 425 11.47 2.27 -18.62
N LYS A 426 12.29 1.22 -18.74
CA LYS A 426 13.74 1.30 -19.00
C LYS A 426 14.47 2.17 -17.97
N THR A 427 13.98 2.15 -16.74
CA THR A 427 14.60 2.79 -15.59
C THR A 427 15.70 1.88 -15.03
N PRO A 428 16.89 2.40 -14.67
CA PRO A 428 17.94 1.57 -14.10
C PRO A 428 17.45 0.80 -12.87
N PRO A 429 17.77 -0.50 -12.75
CA PRO A 429 17.41 -1.27 -11.57
C PRO A 429 18.19 -0.79 -10.35
N ARG A 430 17.64 -1.05 -9.17
CA ARG A 430 18.31 -0.78 -7.89
C ARG A 430 18.80 -2.08 -7.26
N ASP A 431 19.94 -2.01 -6.59
CA ASP A 431 20.58 -3.16 -5.94
C ASP A 431 19.92 -3.55 -4.60
N ASP A 432 19.11 -2.67 -4.03
CA ASP A 432 18.45 -2.88 -2.74
C ASP A 432 17.08 -3.56 -2.85
N TRP A 433 16.51 -3.65 -4.05
CA TRP A 433 15.24 -4.36 -4.25
C TRP A 433 15.36 -5.85 -3.95
N GLU A 434 14.37 -6.37 -3.23
CA GLU A 434 14.28 -7.79 -2.87
C GLU A 434 13.44 -8.59 -3.87
N GLY A 435 12.58 -7.93 -4.64
CA GLY A 435 11.83 -8.55 -5.74
C GLY A 435 12.61 -8.69 -7.04
N ARG A 436 11.97 -9.31 -8.04
CA ARG A 436 12.53 -9.59 -9.36
C ARG A 436 11.71 -8.99 -10.50
N ASN A 437 12.34 -8.81 -11.65
CA ASN A 437 11.66 -8.41 -12.89
C ASN A 437 10.90 -9.60 -13.50
N LEU A 438 9.56 -9.54 -13.49
CA LEU A 438 8.66 -10.57 -13.99
C LEU A 438 8.61 -10.70 -15.52
N LEU A 439 9.23 -9.78 -16.26
CA LEU A 439 9.28 -9.81 -17.73
C LEU A 439 10.61 -10.36 -18.28
N SER A 440 11.56 -10.70 -17.41
CA SER A 440 12.84 -11.25 -17.86
C SER A 440 12.66 -12.65 -18.48
N SER A 441 13.32 -12.88 -19.62
CA SER A 441 13.33 -14.17 -20.33
C SER A 441 14.47 -15.09 -19.88
N GLU A 442 15.32 -14.63 -18.97
CA GLU A 442 16.32 -15.49 -18.33
C GLU A 442 15.55 -16.61 -17.63
N PRO A 443 15.80 -17.89 -17.97
CA PRO A 443 15.24 -18.99 -17.21
C PRO A 443 15.53 -18.73 -15.73
N SER A 444 14.57 -18.96 -14.84
CA SER A 444 14.89 -19.20 -13.45
C SER A 444 15.69 -20.51 -13.38
N GLY A 445 16.96 -20.50 -13.80
CA GLY A 445 17.93 -21.54 -13.48
C GLY A 445 18.41 -21.43 -12.03
N ALA A 446 17.63 -20.74 -11.20
CA ALA A 446 17.77 -20.66 -9.78
C ALA A 446 16.54 -21.36 -9.20
N THR A 447 16.78 -22.24 -8.25
CA THR A 447 15.79 -22.71 -7.28
C THR A 447 14.76 -21.60 -6.97
N PRO A 448 13.45 -21.88 -6.99
CA PRO A 448 12.42 -20.87 -6.71
C PRO A 448 12.80 -20.10 -5.44
N THR A 449 12.78 -18.77 -5.51
CA THR A 449 13.08 -17.95 -4.33
C THR A 449 11.89 -18.05 -3.38
N PRO A 450 12.12 -18.39 -2.10
CA PRO A 450 11.02 -18.45 -1.14
C PRO A 450 10.39 -17.07 -0.96
N HIS A 451 9.06 -17.02 -0.86
CA HIS A 451 8.32 -15.82 -0.51
C HIS A 451 8.02 -15.82 0.99
N PHE A 452 7.93 -14.63 1.60
CA PHE A 452 7.71 -14.46 3.03
C PHE A 452 6.60 -13.44 3.31
N GLY A 453 5.83 -13.73 4.35
CA GLY A 453 4.80 -12.85 4.88
C GLY A 453 4.89 -12.79 6.39
N GLU A 454 4.60 -11.63 6.98
CA GLU A 454 4.75 -11.44 8.41
C GLU A 454 3.66 -10.53 8.99
N THR A 455 3.26 -10.81 10.22
CA THR A 455 2.40 -9.92 11.01
C THR A 455 2.94 -9.70 12.41
N PHE A 456 2.86 -8.46 12.87
CA PHE A 456 3.25 -7.99 14.19
C PHE A 456 2.03 -7.67 15.07
N PHE A 457 0.81 -7.82 14.52
CA PHE A 457 -0.42 -7.47 15.21
C PHE A 457 -0.71 -8.44 16.36
N LEU A 458 -0.73 -7.89 17.59
CA LEU A 458 -1.31 -8.47 18.82
C LEU A 458 -1.44 -7.40 19.92
N GLY A 459 -2.33 -6.42 19.72
CA GLY A 459 -2.68 -5.44 20.75
C GLY A 459 -1.50 -4.62 21.34
N PRO A 460 -1.76 -3.76 22.34
CA PRO A 460 -0.83 -2.71 22.78
C PRO A 460 0.41 -3.20 23.59
N HIS A 461 0.71 -4.50 23.64
CA HIS A 461 1.66 -5.06 24.61
C HIS A 461 2.73 -6.01 24.04
N VAL A 462 2.79 -6.25 22.73
CA VAL A 462 3.89 -7.03 22.13
C VAL A 462 5.05 -6.09 21.74
N PRO A 463 6.30 -6.39 22.13
CA PRO A 463 7.46 -5.65 21.67
C PRO A 463 7.53 -5.62 20.14
N ALA A 464 7.68 -4.42 19.58
CA ALA A 464 7.75 -4.09 18.14
C ALA A 464 8.85 -4.81 17.33
N GLU A 465 9.65 -5.64 17.99
CA GLU A 465 10.93 -6.12 17.49
C GLU A 465 10.85 -7.51 16.87
N ASP A 466 9.75 -8.26 17.07
CA ASP A 466 9.62 -9.66 16.61
C ASP A 466 8.22 -9.94 16.03
N PRO A 467 8.10 -10.44 14.78
CA PRO A 467 6.79 -10.77 14.21
C PRO A 467 6.10 -11.86 15.03
N ARG A 468 4.77 -11.79 15.17
CA ARG A 468 3.95 -12.81 15.82
C ARG A 468 3.93 -14.09 14.99
N LEU A 469 3.54 -13.95 13.73
CA LEU A 469 3.49 -15.03 12.75
C LEU A 469 4.41 -14.68 11.59
N VAL A 470 5.07 -15.71 11.07
CA VAL A 470 5.78 -15.65 9.80
C VAL A 470 5.29 -16.80 8.93
N ALA A 471 5.01 -16.49 7.68
CA ALA A 471 4.69 -17.45 6.66
C ALA A 471 5.83 -17.52 5.63
N VAL A 472 6.12 -18.72 5.14
CA VAL A 472 7.07 -18.95 4.05
C VAL A 472 6.42 -19.85 3.01
N TRP A 473 6.51 -19.43 1.76
CA TRP A 473 6.08 -20.21 0.60
C TRP A 473 7.32 -20.67 -0.16
N GLN A 474 7.38 -21.96 -0.48
CA GLN A 474 8.41 -22.50 -1.34
C GLN A 474 7.85 -23.65 -2.19
N GLY A 475 8.02 -23.57 -3.51
CA GLY A 475 7.38 -24.53 -4.41
C GLY A 475 5.87 -24.46 -4.28
N GLN A 476 5.20 -25.56 -3.90
CA GLN A 476 3.74 -25.64 -3.62
C GLN A 476 3.42 -25.69 -2.12
N ASP A 477 4.41 -25.42 -1.28
CA ASP A 477 4.31 -25.64 0.15
C ASP A 477 4.35 -24.33 0.89
N LYS A 478 3.60 -24.28 1.98
CA LYS A 478 3.50 -23.11 2.84
C LYS A 478 3.61 -23.52 4.29
N LEU A 479 4.45 -22.83 5.05
CA LEU A 479 4.58 -22.98 6.49
C LEU A 479 4.22 -21.67 7.16
N ILE A 480 3.26 -21.70 8.09
CA ILE A 480 2.97 -20.62 9.03
C ILE A 480 3.51 -21.02 10.40
N GLN A 481 4.25 -20.12 11.04
CA GLN A 481 4.90 -20.37 12.33
C GLN A 481 4.69 -19.21 13.29
N SER A 482 4.24 -19.52 14.51
CA SER A 482 4.27 -18.57 15.62
C SER A 482 5.68 -18.44 16.20
N ARG A 483 6.09 -17.22 16.49
CA ARG A 483 7.41 -16.85 17.00
C ARG A 483 7.52 -16.77 18.52
N LYS A 484 6.41 -16.53 19.23
CA LYS A 484 6.38 -16.45 20.70
C LYS A 484 5.52 -17.58 21.25
N GLY A 485 6.15 -18.43 22.06
CA GLY A 485 5.53 -19.61 22.64
C GLY A 485 4.28 -19.27 23.43
N GLU A 486 3.13 -19.44 22.80
CA GLU A 486 1.84 -19.83 23.36
C GLU A 486 0.85 -20.16 22.21
N THR A 487 0.21 -21.33 22.31
CA THR A 487 -1.00 -21.79 21.60
C THR A 487 -1.02 -22.01 20.07
N TYR A 488 -0.32 -21.22 19.25
CA TYR A 488 -0.25 -21.46 17.79
C TYR A 488 1.01 -22.29 17.44
N GLY A 489 0.80 -23.52 16.97
CA GLY A 489 1.87 -24.41 16.51
C GLY A 489 2.35 -24.09 15.09
N ALA A 490 3.26 -24.91 14.57
CA ALA A 490 3.57 -24.90 13.14
C ALA A 490 2.35 -25.38 12.34
N GLU A 491 2.05 -24.70 11.24
CA GLU A 491 1.02 -25.10 10.28
C GLU A 491 1.65 -25.26 8.89
N LEU A 492 1.64 -26.48 8.36
CA LEU A 492 2.19 -26.80 7.05
C LEU A 492 1.08 -27.21 6.10
N PHE A 493 1.01 -26.54 4.96
CA PHE A 493 0.03 -26.79 3.91
C PHE A 493 0.71 -27.14 2.58
N ARG A 494 0.05 -28.02 1.84
CA ARG A 494 0.40 -28.44 0.48
C ARG A 494 -0.63 -27.79 -0.46
N LEU A 495 -0.33 -26.61 -1.01
CA LEU A 495 -1.32 -25.78 -1.71
C LEU A 495 -1.82 -26.43 -3.01
N ASP A 496 -1.05 -27.35 -3.59
CA ASP A 496 -1.46 -28.17 -4.73
C ASP A 496 -2.55 -29.20 -4.38
N LEU A 497 -2.64 -29.61 -3.12
CA LEU A 497 -3.58 -30.62 -2.62
C LEU A 497 -4.69 -30.02 -1.75
N ASP A 498 -4.40 -28.90 -1.10
CA ASP A 498 -5.23 -28.23 -0.10
C ASP A 498 -5.09 -26.71 -0.24
N PRO A 499 -5.61 -26.12 -1.33
CA PRO A 499 -5.50 -24.68 -1.59
C PRO A 499 -6.29 -23.81 -0.60
N LEU A 500 -7.16 -24.42 0.21
CA LEU A 500 -7.95 -23.75 1.26
C LEU A 500 -7.35 -23.95 2.66
N GLU A 501 -6.16 -24.55 2.75
CA GLU A 501 -5.40 -24.70 4.00
C GLU A 501 -6.20 -25.34 5.15
N ARG A 502 -6.97 -26.39 4.86
CA ARG A 502 -7.83 -27.07 5.85
C ARG A 502 -7.13 -28.21 6.59
N GLN A 503 -6.00 -28.68 6.08
CA GLN A 503 -5.29 -29.85 6.57
C GLN A 503 -3.86 -29.49 6.99
N ASN A 504 -3.68 -29.13 8.25
CA ASN A 504 -2.35 -28.95 8.82
C ASN A 504 -1.56 -30.29 8.81
N ARG A 505 -0.40 -30.29 8.14
CA ARG A 505 0.51 -31.43 7.99
C ARG A 505 1.81 -31.31 8.78
N ALA A 506 1.95 -30.31 9.63
CA ALA A 506 3.21 -30.01 10.30
C ALA A 506 3.71 -31.15 11.21
N GLU A 507 2.80 -31.95 11.79
CA GLU A 507 3.17 -33.11 12.62
C GLU A 507 3.43 -34.39 11.80
N SER A 508 2.84 -34.50 10.61
CA SER A 508 2.94 -35.70 9.76
C SER A 508 4.04 -35.61 8.69
N GLU A 509 4.45 -34.39 8.30
CA GLU A 509 5.47 -34.12 7.27
C GLU A 509 6.66 -33.33 7.84
N LEU A 510 7.28 -33.86 8.91
CA LEU A 510 8.38 -33.20 9.65
C LEU A 510 9.54 -32.74 8.75
N GLN A 511 9.98 -33.57 7.81
CA GLN A 511 11.09 -33.22 6.90
C GLN A 511 10.79 -31.97 6.06
N ARG A 512 9.54 -31.84 5.60
CA ARG A 512 9.11 -30.69 4.80
C ARG A 512 8.98 -29.46 5.69
N ARG A 513 8.32 -29.60 6.84
CA ARG A 513 8.22 -28.53 7.85
C ARG A 513 9.60 -27.97 8.22
N ASP A 514 10.54 -28.85 8.56
CA ASP A 514 11.88 -28.47 9.00
C ASP A 514 12.67 -27.79 7.86
N ALA A 515 12.48 -28.22 6.61
CA ALA A 515 13.09 -27.57 5.45
C ALA A 515 12.54 -26.15 5.21
N LEU A 516 11.22 -25.92 5.31
CA LEU A 516 10.66 -24.56 5.23
C LEU A 516 11.08 -23.70 6.43
N PHE A 517 11.20 -24.30 7.61
CA PHE A 517 11.67 -23.59 8.80
C PHE A 517 13.10 -23.05 8.62
N LEU A 518 13.99 -23.76 7.91
CA LEU A 518 15.33 -23.27 7.58
C LEU A 518 15.31 -22.02 6.68
N PHE A 519 14.40 -21.97 5.68
CA PHE A 519 14.22 -20.76 4.88
C PHE A 519 13.74 -19.57 5.72
N MET A 520 12.78 -19.81 6.61
CA MET A 520 12.27 -18.79 7.54
C MET A 520 13.37 -18.28 8.47
N GLN A 521 14.16 -19.19 9.02
CA GLN A 521 15.29 -18.86 9.88
C GLN A 521 16.32 -17.98 9.15
N ALA A 522 16.74 -18.37 7.94
CA ALA A 522 17.66 -17.59 7.12
C ALA A 522 17.08 -16.20 6.76
N TYR A 523 15.77 -16.12 6.48
CA TYR A 523 15.08 -14.85 6.22
C TYR A 523 15.17 -13.90 7.42
N LEU A 524 14.93 -14.41 8.63
CA LEU A 524 14.96 -13.66 9.88
C LEU A 524 16.39 -13.20 10.23
N GLU A 525 17.38 -14.08 10.14
CA GLU A 525 18.79 -13.73 10.42
C GLU A 525 19.34 -12.67 9.48
N GLY A 526 19.09 -12.83 8.17
CA GLY A 526 19.53 -11.86 7.15
C GLY A 526 18.92 -10.47 7.32
N ARG A 527 17.98 -10.32 8.26
CA ARG A 527 17.30 -9.08 8.63
C ARG A 527 17.52 -8.67 10.09
N GLY A 528 18.46 -9.32 10.78
CA GLY A 528 18.89 -8.96 12.13
C GLY A 528 17.90 -9.33 13.24
N LEU A 529 16.95 -10.21 12.96
CA LEU A 529 16.03 -10.75 13.96
C LEU A 529 16.63 -12.03 14.55
N ASP A 530 16.38 -12.28 15.85
CA ASP A 530 16.71 -13.57 16.45
C ASP A 530 16.02 -14.67 15.65
N ALA A 531 16.75 -15.67 15.17
CA ALA A 531 16.20 -16.77 14.39
C ALA A 531 16.47 -18.13 15.04
N GLY A 532 17.03 -18.14 16.26
CA GLY A 532 17.73 -19.31 16.79
C GLY A 532 19.06 -19.55 16.08
N ASP A 533 19.73 -20.66 16.38
CA ASP A 533 21.05 -20.99 15.82
C ASP A 533 20.90 -21.54 14.39
N VAL A 534 21.15 -20.70 13.37
CA VAL A 534 21.11 -21.07 11.95
C VAL A 534 22.55 -21.24 11.46
N GLY A 535 23.17 -22.35 11.87
CA GLY A 535 24.49 -22.72 11.36
C GLY A 535 24.48 -22.97 9.84
N GLU A 536 25.66 -23.27 9.28
CA GLU A 536 25.72 -23.79 7.90
C GLU A 536 24.86 -25.04 7.76
N LEU A 537 24.09 -25.12 6.66
CA LEU A 537 23.27 -26.30 6.37
C LEU A 537 24.13 -27.56 6.36
N THR A 538 23.71 -28.58 7.11
CA THR A 538 24.40 -29.87 7.07
C THR A 538 24.18 -30.56 5.71
N PRO A 539 25.10 -31.44 5.28
CA PRO A 539 24.91 -32.22 4.05
C PRO A 539 23.57 -32.96 4.00
N GLU A 540 23.09 -33.46 5.14
CA GLU A 540 21.81 -34.14 5.28
C GLU A 540 20.62 -33.18 5.09
N GLN A 541 20.69 -31.96 5.64
CA GLN A 541 19.66 -30.94 5.42
C GLN A 541 19.58 -30.54 3.94
N LEU A 542 20.73 -30.37 3.27
CA LEU A 542 20.78 -30.10 1.83
C LEU A 542 20.21 -31.26 1.01
N GLU A 543 20.48 -32.51 1.37
CA GLU A 543 19.91 -33.68 0.70
C GLU A 543 18.38 -33.73 0.85
N VAL A 544 17.85 -33.41 2.04
CA VAL A 544 16.40 -33.27 2.27
C VAL A 544 15.83 -32.18 1.38
N MET A 545 16.43 -30.98 1.36
CA MET A 545 15.96 -29.86 0.53
C MET A 545 15.95 -30.23 -0.97
N ARG A 546 16.99 -30.88 -1.48
CA ARG A 546 17.03 -31.39 -2.86
C ARG A 546 15.94 -32.42 -3.13
N SER A 547 15.70 -33.34 -2.21
CA SER A 547 14.67 -34.38 -2.36
C SER A 547 13.25 -33.81 -2.43
N LEU A 548 13.04 -32.62 -1.83
CA LEU A 548 11.77 -31.89 -1.84
C LEU A 548 11.65 -30.94 -3.04
N GLY A 549 12.71 -30.77 -3.84
CA GLY A 549 12.77 -29.82 -4.95
C GLY A 549 13.04 -28.37 -4.53
N TYR A 550 13.54 -28.15 -3.30
CA TYR A 550 13.84 -26.83 -2.74
C TYR A 550 15.30 -26.39 -2.92
N ALA A 551 16.14 -27.21 -3.54
CA ALA A 551 17.54 -26.92 -3.81
C ALA A 551 18.02 -27.77 -5.00
N GLU A 552 19.07 -27.31 -5.69
CA GLU A 552 19.75 -28.05 -6.76
C GLU A 552 20.90 -28.94 -6.25
#